data_AF-A0A9E1K9Y3-F1
#
_entry.id   AF-A0A9E1K9Y3-F1
#
_cell.length_a   1.000
_cell.length_b   1.000
_cell.length_c   1.000
_cell.angle_alpha   90.00
_cell.angle_beta   90.00
_cell.angle_gamma   90.00
#
_symmetry.space_group_name_H-M   'P 1'
#
loop_
_entity.id
_entity.type
_entity.pdbx_description
1 polymer ?
#
loop_
_entity_poly.entity_id
_entity_poly.type
_entity_poly.pdbx_seq_one_letter_code
_entity_poly.pdbx_strand_id
1 'polypeptide(L)'
;MMADEPVAQLKYSPGCGDCAKRQVELPAPLPEIGDDFDWDIRDYDGYRLFMLEELAARFPERHNWTPADMEVVLVESLSVVLDQLSDMHDRIQAESFLETARRPDTVRRMLEMIGYNPVLHTDPKLLKDIADDSIDNNQKLEMLWSYY
;
A
#
# COMPACT_ATOMS: atom_id res chain seq x y z
N MET A 1 4.73 32.72 3.26
CA MET A 1 5.88 33.52 3.75
C MET A 1 7.12 32.74 3.35
N MET A 2 8.00 33.30 2.53
CA MET A 2 9.27 32.62 2.21
C MET A 2 10.18 32.72 3.43
N ALA A 3 10.79 31.60 3.82
CA ALA A 3 11.76 31.58 4.91
C ALA A 3 13.02 32.34 4.47
N ASP A 4 13.48 33.29 5.29
CA ASP A 4 14.74 34.00 5.03
C ASP A 4 15.92 33.01 5.03
N GLU A 5 16.84 33.20 4.08
CA GLU A 5 17.99 32.33 3.91
C GLU A 5 18.97 32.51 5.08
N PRO A 6 19.39 31.42 5.75
CA PRO A 6 20.15 31.55 6.99
C PRO A 6 21.58 32.05 6.72
N VAL A 7 21.92 33.20 7.30
CA VAL A 7 23.23 33.84 7.13
C VAL A 7 24.28 33.14 7.98
N ALA A 8 25.38 32.74 7.35
CA ALA A 8 26.48 32.11 8.05
C ALA A 8 27.38 33.15 8.75
N GLN A 9 27.63 32.94 10.05
CA GLN A 9 28.53 33.75 10.85
C GLN A 9 29.83 32.98 11.12
N LEU A 10 30.97 33.66 11.03
CA LEU A 10 32.28 33.09 11.35
C LEU A 10 32.65 33.42 12.80
N LYS A 11 32.79 32.40 13.63
CA LYS A 11 33.22 32.54 15.02
C LYS A 11 34.66 32.06 15.19
N TYR A 12 35.56 33.01 15.44
CA TYR A 12 36.99 32.75 15.62
C TYR A 12 37.28 32.25 17.04
N SER A 13 38.17 31.26 17.15
CA SER A 13 38.64 30.80 18.46
C SER A 13 39.76 31.70 18.99
N PRO A 14 39.73 32.09 20.27
CA PRO A 14 40.77 32.94 20.85
C PRO A 14 42.13 32.24 20.79
N GLY A 15 43.16 32.94 20.31
CA GLY A 15 44.53 32.44 20.22
C GLY A 15 44.91 31.78 18.89
N CYS A 16 43.98 31.60 17.95
CA CYS A 16 44.30 31.18 16.57
C CYS A 16 43.72 32.20 15.58
N GLY A 17 44.60 32.90 14.85
CA GLY A 17 44.22 33.99 13.92
C GLY A 17 43.34 33.53 12.75
N ASP A 18 43.51 32.28 12.30
CA ASP A 18 42.84 31.77 11.09
C ASP A 18 41.87 30.61 11.37
N CYS A 19 41.68 30.23 12.64
CA CYS A 19 40.76 29.15 13.00
C CYS A 19 39.35 29.72 13.26
N ALA A 20 38.55 29.85 12.20
CA ALA A 20 37.12 30.20 12.31
C ALA A 20 36.23 28.96 12.20
N LYS A 21 35.18 28.90 13.03
CA LYS A 21 34.06 27.97 12.85
C LYS A 21 32.89 28.69 12.21
N ARG A 22 32.38 28.15 11.10
CA ARG A 22 31.13 28.62 10.49
C ARG A 22 29.96 28.15 11.37
N GLN A 23 29.26 29.10 11.98
CA GLN A 23 28.01 28.86 12.70
C GLN A 23 26.85 29.41 11.87
N VAL A 24 25.79 28.62 11.77
CA VAL A 24 24.55 28.99 11.09
C VAL A 24 23.42 28.72 12.08
N GLU A 25 22.62 29.74 12.38
CA GLU A 25 21.36 29.55 13.10
C GLU A 25 20.29 29.18 12.09
N LEU A 26 19.78 27.95 12.20
CA LEU A 26 18.68 27.48 11.36
C LEU A 26 17.36 28.03 11.94
N PRO A 27 16.37 28.35 11.09
CA PRO A 27 15.04 28.65 11.57
C PRO A 27 14.49 27.47 12.39
N ALA A 28 13.56 27.76 13.31
CA ALA A 28 12.86 26.70 14.03
C ALA A 28 12.29 25.69 13.02
N PRO A 29 12.42 24.38 13.30
CA PRO A 29 11.82 23.38 12.43
C PRO A 29 10.34 23.67 12.27
N LEU A 30 9.80 23.37 11.08
CA LEU A 30 8.35 23.40 10.90
C LEU A 30 7.71 22.51 11.98
N PRO A 31 6.53 22.89 12.50
CA PRO A 31 5.82 22.05 13.45
C PRO A 31 5.65 20.65 12.85
N GLU A 32 5.81 19.62 13.68
CA GLU A 32 5.45 18.27 13.27
C GLU A 32 3.96 18.29 12.94
N ILE A 33 3.64 18.04 11.68
CA ILE A 33 2.27 17.73 11.29
C ILE A 33 2.02 16.37 11.92
N GLY A 34 1.09 16.30 12.88
CA GLY A 34 0.69 15.04 13.48
C GLY A 34 0.21 14.09 12.39
N ASP A 35 0.65 12.84 12.47
CA ASP A 35 0.11 11.77 11.64
C ASP A 35 -1.19 11.26 12.29
N ASP A 36 -2.25 12.07 12.19
CA ASP A 36 -3.59 11.69 12.64
C ASP A 36 -4.27 10.73 11.64
N PHE A 37 -3.54 10.25 10.63
CA PHE A 37 -4.07 9.32 9.65
C PHE A 37 -4.07 7.89 10.21
N ASP A 38 -5.26 7.28 10.28
CA ASP A 38 -5.38 5.86 10.57
C ASP A 38 -5.06 5.04 9.31
N TRP A 39 -3.83 4.54 9.25
CA TRP A 39 -3.30 3.75 8.14
C TRP A 39 -3.96 2.38 7.98
N ASP A 40 -4.74 1.92 8.96
CA ASP A 40 -5.44 0.65 8.92
C ASP A 40 -6.84 0.78 8.30
N ILE A 41 -7.29 1.99 7.96
CA ILE A 41 -8.57 2.22 7.25
C ILE A 41 -8.53 1.54 5.89
N ARG A 42 -9.47 0.60 5.70
CA ARG A 42 -9.59 -0.20 4.47
C ARG A 42 -11.01 -0.48 4.05
N ASP A 43 -12.00 0.06 4.76
CA ASP A 43 -13.42 -0.19 4.54
C ASP A 43 -14.17 1.09 4.13
N TYR A 44 -15.39 0.88 3.61
CA TYR A 44 -16.27 1.97 3.18
C TYR A 44 -16.47 3.04 4.25
N ASP A 45 -16.76 2.63 5.49
CA ASP A 45 -17.10 3.56 6.58
C ASP A 45 -15.89 4.40 6.98
N GLY A 46 -14.69 3.80 7.06
CA GLY A 46 -13.46 4.52 7.35
C GLY A 46 -13.08 5.51 6.25
N TYR A 47 -13.14 5.09 4.97
CA TYR A 47 -12.88 6.01 3.86
C TYR A 47 -13.86 7.18 3.82
N ARG A 48 -15.16 6.89 4.05
CA ARG A 48 -16.21 7.91 4.09
C ARG A 48 -16.01 8.89 5.23
N LEU A 49 -15.73 8.39 6.44
CA LEU A 49 -15.49 9.21 7.61
C LEU A 49 -14.32 10.17 7.37
N PHE A 50 -13.19 9.62 6.94
CA PHE A 50 -11.97 10.39 6.68
C PHE A 50 -12.21 11.52 5.67
N MET A 51 -12.84 11.21 4.53
CA MET A 51 -13.09 12.23 3.50
C MET A 51 -14.12 13.29 3.94
N LEU A 52 -15.09 12.94 4.79
CA LEU A 52 -16.02 13.92 5.35
C LEU A 52 -15.37 14.82 6.40
N GLU A 53 -14.47 14.28 7.23
CA GLU A 53 -13.67 15.05 8.18
C GLU A 53 -12.78 16.06 7.46
N GLU A 54 -12.11 15.64 6.38
CA GLU A 54 -11.32 16.53 5.52
C GLU A 54 -12.17 17.63 4.85
N LEU A 55 -13.38 17.29 4.39
CA LEU A 55 -14.32 18.29 3.85
C LEU A 55 -14.76 19.30 4.91
N ALA A 56 -15.09 18.84 6.11
CA ALA A 56 -15.47 19.70 7.23
C ALA A 56 -14.32 20.61 7.67
N ALA A 57 -13.10 20.09 7.73
CA ALA A 57 -11.90 20.86 8.06
C ALA A 57 -11.59 21.92 7.00
N ARG A 58 -11.83 21.62 5.72
CA ARG A 58 -11.56 22.53 4.60
C ARG A 58 -12.59 23.66 4.45
N PHE A 59 -13.85 23.40 4.82
CA PHE A 59 -14.96 24.36 4.70
C PHE A 59 -15.62 24.62 6.07
N PRO A 60 -14.92 25.24 7.03
CA PRO A 60 -15.40 25.40 8.41
C PRO A 60 -16.66 26.26 8.53
N GLU A 61 -16.96 27.08 7.52
CA GLU A 61 -18.18 27.89 7.46
C GLU A 61 -19.46 27.07 7.22
N ARG A 62 -19.34 25.87 6.65
CA ARG A 62 -20.48 24.98 6.36
C ARG A 62 -20.70 24.01 7.52
N HIS A 63 -21.83 24.17 8.19
CA HIS A 63 -22.16 23.40 9.40
C HIS A 63 -23.11 22.23 9.15
N ASN A 64 -23.80 22.21 8.00
CA ASN A 64 -24.79 21.19 7.66
C ASN A 64 -24.32 20.41 6.44
N TRP A 65 -24.25 19.09 6.61
CA TRP A 65 -23.96 18.11 5.57
C TRP A 65 -25.14 17.15 5.49
N THR A 66 -25.81 17.12 4.33
CA THR A 66 -26.94 16.24 4.09
C THR A 66 -26.58 15.15 3.07
N PRO A 67 -27.20 13.97 3.11
CA PRO A 67 -26.99 12.94 2.08
C PRO A 67 -27.37 13.37 0.66
N ALA A 68 -28.15 14.45 0.51
CA ALA A 68 -28.51 15.00 -0.79
C ALA A 68 -27.46 15.96 -1.35
N ASP A 69 -26.46 16.32 -0.54
CA ASP A 69 -25.38 17.21 -0.96
C ASP A 69 -24.47 16.48 -1.95
N MET A 70 -24.16 17.13 -3.06
CA MET A 70 -23.35 16.53 -4.13
C MET A 70 -21.96 16.09 -3.62
N GLU A 71 -21.38 16.83 -2.68
CA GLU A 71 -20.09 16.48 -2.09
C GLU A 71 -20.17 15.17 -1.29
N VAL A 72 -21.27 14.96 -0.55
CA VAL A 72 -21.49 13.73 0.23
C VAL A 72 -21.70 12.55 -0.72
N VAL A 73 -22.50 12.71 -1.77
CA VAL A 73 -22.70 11.65 -2.79
C VAL A 73 -21.38 11.27 -3.47
N LEU A 74 -20.53 12.25 -3.78
CA LEU A 74 -19.20 11.98 -4.35
C LEU A 74 -18.32 11.20 -3.38
N VAL A 75 -18.27 11.60 -2.11
CA VAL A 75 -17.53 10.87 -1.09
C VAL A 75 -18.03 9.43 -0.96
N GLU A 76 -19.34 9.22 -0.89
CA GLU A 76 -19.93 7.87 -0.77
C GLU A 76 -19.60 7.03 -2.02
N SER A 77 -19.70 7.60 -3.22
CA SER A 77 -19.36 6.90 -4.46
C SER A 77 -17.89 6.49 -4.52
N LEU A 78 -16.99 7.37 -4.08
CA LEU A 78 -15.55 7.08 -4.05
C LEU A 78 -15.22 6.05 -2.98
N SER A 79 -15.87 6.13 -1.82
CA SER A 79 -15.68 5.19 -0.71
C SER A 79 -16.01 3.75 -1.12
N VAL A 80 -17.08 3.55 -1.89
CA VAL A 80 -17.44 2.20 -2.41
C VAL A 80 -16.36 1.67 -3.36
N VAL A 81 -15.80 2.52 -4.22
CA VAL A 81 -14.74 2.08 -5.15
C VAL A 81 -13.46 1.77 -4.40
N LEU A 82 -13.09 2.59 -3.40
CA LEU A 82 -11.90 2.37 -2.58
C LEU A 82 -12.01 1.08 -1.77
N ASP A 83 -13.16 0.78 -1.19
CA ASP A 83 -13.44 -0.47 -0.49
C ASP A 83 -13.21 -1.70 -1.41
N GLN A 84 -13.74 -1.66 -2.64
CA GLN A 84 -13.52 -2.73 -3.62
C GLN A 84 -12.06 -2.87 -4.04
N LEU A 85 -11.34 -1.75 -4.21
CA LEU A 85 -9.92 -1.76 -4.54
C LEU A 85 -9.09 -2.29 -3.36
N SER A 86 -9.50 -1.99 -2.13
CA SER A 86 -8.89 -2.47 -0.89
C SER A 86 -9.00 -4.00 -0.79
N ASP A 87 -10.20 -4.56 -0.97
CA ASP A 87 -10.40 -6.03 -1.02
C ASP A 87 -9.54 -6.67 -2.13
N MET A 88 -9.55 -6.08 -3.33
CA MET A 88 -8.75 -6.59 -4.43
C MET A 88 -7.26 -6.58 -4.11
N HIS A 89 -6.77 -5.51 -3.47
CA HIS A 89 -5.38 -5.37 -3.08
C HIS A 89 -4.99 -6.44 -2.04
N ASP A 90 -5.81 -6.68 -1.03
CA ASP A 90 -5.56 -7.71 -0.02
C ASP A 90 -5.53 -9.12 -0.64
N ARG A 91 -6.42 -9.39 -1.60
CA ARG A 91 -6.42 -10.65 -2.34
C ARG A 91 -5.17 -10.82 -3.20
N ILE A 92 -4.71 -9.78 -3.88
CA ILE A 92 -3.47 -9.82 -4.66
C ILE A 92 -2.26 -9.99 -3.73
N GLN A 93 -2.25 -9.29 -2.60
CA GLN A 93 -1.16 -9.36 -1.65
C GLN A 93 -1.03 -10.76 -1.03
N ALA A 94 -2.15 -11.43 -0.75
CA ALA A 94 -2.15 -12.82 -0.31
C ALA A 94 -1.47 -13.77 -1.32
N GLU A 95 -1.54 -13.48 -2.63
CA GLU A 95 -0.86 -14.28 -3.66
C GLU A 95 0.64 -14.00 -3.78
N SER A 96 1.18 -13.00 -3.08
CA SER A 96 2.60 -12.64 -3.20
C SER A 96 3.57 -13.53 -2.41
N PHE A 97 3.07 -14.29 -1.43
CA PHE A 97 3.88 -15.18 -0.59
C PHE A 97 3.39 -16.63 -0.70
N LEU A 98 4.33 -17.58 -0.74
CA LEU A 98 4.02 -19.00 -0.92
C LEU A 98 3.14 -19.55 0.22
N GLU A 99 3.30 -19.02 1.43
CA GLU A 99 2.55 -19.43 2.62
C GLU A 99 1.09 -18.94 2.58
N THR A 100 0.79 -17.86 1.86
CA THR A 100 -0.54 -17.23 1.83
C THR A 100 -1.26 -17.39 0.48
N ALA A 101 -0.54 -17.74 -0.58
CA ALA A 101 -1.11 -17.87 -1.92
C ALA A 101 -2.13 -19.02 -1.96
N ARG A 102 -3.30 -18.75 -2.53
CA ARG A 102 -4.40 -19.73 -2.62
C ARG A 102 -4.59 -20.23 -4.03
N ARG A 103 -4.15 -19.49 -5.05
CA ARG A 103 -4.33 -19.93 -6.43
C ARG A 103 -3.24 -20.94 -6.84
N PRO A 104 -3.62 -22.10 -7.40
CA PRO A 104 -2.66 -23.11 -7.84
C PRO A 104 -1.61 -22.60 -8.84
N ASP A 105 -2.00 -21.70 -9.75
CA ASP A 105 -1.11 -21.12 -10.76
C ASP A 105 -0.04 -20.22 -10.13
N THR A 106 -0.42 -19.42 -9.13
CA THR A 106 0.51 -18.61 -8.34
C THR A 106 1.53 -19.49 -7.63
N VAL A 107 1.05 -20.48 -6.86
CA VAL A 107 1.89 -21.38 -6.06
C VAL A 107 2.91 -22.11 -6.96
N ARG A 108 2.45 -22.67 -8.08
CA ARG A 108 3.32 -23.34 -9.05
C ARG A 108 4.42 -22.41 -9.57
N ARG A 109 4.07 -21.19 -10.00
CA ARG A 109 5.05 -20.21 -10.50
C ARG A 109 6.07 -19.81 -9.45
N MET A 110 5.65 -19.64 -8.20
CA MET A 110 6.55 -19.33 -7.09
C MET A 110 7.51 -20.48 -6.78
N LEU A 111 7.02 -21.72 -6.81
CA LEU A 111 7.84 -22.92 -6.66
C LEU A 111 8.87 -23.07 -7.79
N GLU A 112 8.45 -22.83 -9.03
CA GLU A 112 9.36 -22.86 -10.19
C GLU A 112 10.45 -21.80 -10.07
N MET A 113 10.11 -20.60 -9.55
CA MET A 113 11.07 -19.51 -9.35
C MET A 113 12.20 -19.88 -8.37
N ILE A 114 11.91 -20.70 -7.35
CA ILE A 114 12.92 -21.20 -6.40
C ILE A 114 13.62 -22.48 -6.90
N GLY A 115 13.34 -22.92 -8.13
CA GLY A 115 13.93 -24.10 -8.75
C GLY A 115 13.24 -25.43 -8.38
N TYR A 116 12.05 -25.39 -7.77
CA TYR A 116 11.25 -26.57 -7.50
C TYR A 116 10.21 -26.79 -8.60
N ASN A 117 10.30 -27.92 -9.32
CA ASN A 117 9.30 -28.29 -10.33
C ASN A 117 8.29 -29.29 -9.76
N PRO A 118 7.07 -28.86 -9.39
CA PRO A 118 6.08 -29.73 -8.74
C PRO A 118 5.56 -30.86 -9.63
N VAL A 119 5.60 -30.72 -10.96
CA VAL A 119 5.17 -31.77 -11.89
C VAL A 119 6.05 -33.02 -11.75
N LEU A 120 7.36 -32.84 -11.52
CA LEU A 120 8.30 -33.95 -11.34
C LEU A 120 8.08 -34.73 -10.03
N HIS A 121 7.41 -34.11 -9.06
CA HIS A 121 7.16 -34.67 -7.73
C HIS A 121 5.71 -35.15 -7.54
N THR A 122 4.88 -35.07 -8.58
CA THR A 122 3.48 -35.52 -8.56
C THR A 122 3.37 -36.89 -9.21
N ASP A 123 2.52 -37.79 -8.67
CA ASP A 123 2.30 -39.11 -9.28
C ASP A 123 1.73 -38.93 -10.71
N PRO A 124 2.40 -39.43 -11.77
CA PRO A 124 1.96 -39.28 -13.14
C PRO A 124 0.60 -39.93 -13.42
N LYS A 125 0.14 -40.89 -12.59
CA LYS A 125 -1.21 -41.46 -12.72
C LYS A 125 -2.28 -40.42 -12.41
N LEU A 126 -2.11 -39.66 -11.33
CA LEU A 126 -3.07 -38.63 -10.93
C LEU A 126 -3.24 -37.56 -12.03
N LEU A 127 -2.14 -37.17 -12.68
CA LEU A 127 -2.20 -36.21 -13.79
C LEU A 127 -2.94 -36.76 -15.02
N LYS A 128 -2.81 -38.06 -15.31
CA LYS A 128 -3.53 -38.72 -16.40
C LYS A 128 -5.02 -38.85 -16.12
N ASP A 129 -5.39 -39.03 -14.86
CA ASP A 129 -6.80 -39.20 -14.46
C ASP A 129 -7.58 -37.87 -14.52
N ILE A 130 -6.90 -36.72 -14.33
CA ILE A 130 -7.51 -35.39 -14.34
C ILE A 130 -7.94 -34.96 -15.75
N ALA A 131 -7.08 -35.13 -16.75
CA ALA A 131 -7.36 -34.71 -18.12
C ALA A 131 -6.54 -35.45 -19.18
N ASP A 132 -7.04 -35.40 -20.41
CA ASP A 132 -6.45 -36.03 -21.60
C ASP A 132 -5.06 -35.44 -21.95
N ASP A 133 -4.27 -36.16 -22.75
CA ASP A 133 -2.89 -35.80 -23.12
C ASP A 133 -2.76 -34.54 -24.00
N SER A 134 -3.90 -33.95 -24.39
CA SER A 134 -3.94 -32.65 -25.09
C SER A 134 -3.64 -31.45 -24.18
N ILE A 135 -3.77 -31.59 -22.86
CA ILE A 135 -3.57 -30.52 -21.87
C ILE A 135 -2.15 -30.58 -21.30
N ASP A 136 -1.51 -29.42 -21.10
CA ASP A 136 -0.17 -29.33 -20.52
C ASP A 136 -0.14 -29.87 -19.08
N ASN A 137 0.97 -30.48 -18.67
CA ASN A 137 1.11 -31.05 -17.33
C ASN A 137 0.99 -30.00 -16.22
N ASN A 138 1.38 -28.74 -16.48
CA ASN A 138 1.19 -27.66 -15.51
C ASN A 138 -0.28 -27.31 -15.32
N GLN A 139 -1.06 -27.29 -16.41
CA GLN A 139 -2.51 -27.05 -16.34
C GLN A 139 -3.22 -28.22 -15.65
N LYS A 140 -2.80 -29.46 -15.92
CA LYS A 140 -3.30 -30.65 -15.20
C LYS A 140 -3.01 -30.55 -13.70
N LEU A 141 -1.82 -30.09 -13.33
CA LEU A 141 -1.43 -29.88 -11.93
C LEU A 141 -2.26 -28.76 -11.28
N GLU A 142 -2.45 -27.63 -11.95
CA GLU A 142 -3.27 -26.52 -11.46
C GLU A 142 -4.73 -26.95 -11.25
N MET A 143 -5.28 -27.76 -12.15
CA MET A 143 -6.61 -28.36 -11.99
C MET A 143 -6.65 -29.33 -10.80
N LEU A 144 -5.66 -30.21 -10.67
CA LEU A 144 -5.56 -31.15 -9.55
C LEU A 144 -5.58 -30.41 -8.20
N TRP A 145 -4.80 -29.34 -8.07
CA TRP A 145 -4.72 -28.54 -6.85
C TRP A 145 -5.94 -27.66 -6.62
N SER A 146 -6.71 -27.30 -7.66
CA SER A 146 -7.95 -26.53 -7.49
C SER A 146 -9.04 -27.25 -6.70
N TYR A 147 -8.91 -28.59 -6.55
CA TYR A 147 -9.84 -29.41 -5.77
C TYR A 147 -9.54 -29.47 -4.27
N TYR A 148 -8.40 -28.94 -3.83
CA TYR A 148 -7.93 -28.94 -2.44
C TYR A 148 -7.88 -27.52 -1.88
#